data_AF-G4YTV2-F1
#
_entry.id   AF-G4YTV2-F1
#
_cell.length_a   1.000
_cell.length_b   1.000
_cell.length_c   1.000
_cell.angle_alpha   90.00
_cell.angle_beta   90.00
_cell.angle_gamma   90.00
#
_symmetry.space_group_name_H-M   'P 1'
#
loop_
_entity.id
_entity.type
_entity.pdbx_description
1 polymer ?
#
loop_
_entity_poly.entity_id
_entity_poly.type
_entity_poly.pdbx_seq_one_letter_code
_entity_poly.pdbx_strand_id
1 'polypeptide(L)'
;ENVSMNVIQACARGDSSGKSLAAIMDRFGYYLATYEGKKGKLASNTAISYFRNVKLWFFDEHPHLRVPTELNLLKQGKTLEKHCLKRDNGGFTNKAPPCTKADLR
;
A
#
# COMPACT_ATOMS: atom_id res chain seq x y z
N GLU A 1 -3.42 -5.07 -14.44
CA GLU A 1 -2.21 -4.49 -15.04
C GLU A 1 -0.98 -5.18 -14.46
N ASN A 2 -0.08 -5.67 -15.31
CA ASN A 2 1.06 -6.50 -14.93
C ASN A 2 2.34 -5.64 -15.00
N VAL A 3 2.50 -4.73 -14.03
CA VAL A 3 3.70 -3.88 -13.96
C VAL A 3 4.81 -4.68 -13.30
N SER A 4 5.94 -4.85 -13.99
CA SER A 4 7.06 -5.60 -13.44
C SER A 4 7.74 -4.84 -12.30
N MET A 5 8.25 -5.60 -11.33
CA MET A 5 8.95 -5.03 -10.18
C MET A 5 10.18 -4.20 -10.59
N ASN A 6 10.84 -4.58 -11.69
CA ASN A 6 11.97 -3.84 -12.25
C ASN A 6 11.58 -2.43 -12.71
N VAL A 7 10.39 -2.26 -13.28
CA VAL A 7 9.89 -0.93 -13.69
C VAL A 7 9.62 -0.07 -12.47
N ILE A 8 9.02 -0.63 -11.42
CA ILE A 8 8.75 0.06 -10.16
C ILE A 8 10.06 0.54 -9.51
N GLN A 9 11.07 -0.32 -9.46
CA GLN A 9 12.39 0.02 -8.91
C GLN A 9 13.09 1.09 -9.75
N ALA A 10 13.03 1.00 -11.08
CA ALA A 10 13.62 2.01 -11.96
C ALA A 10 12.95 3.39 -11.76
N CYS A 11 11.62 3.43 -11.63
CA CYS A 11 10.89 4.66 -11.33
C CYS A 11 11.30 5.25 -9.97
N ALA A 12 11.41 4.42 -8.93
CA ALA A 12 11.79 4.87 -7.60
C ALA A 12 13.25 5.40 -7.53
N ARG A 13 14.17 4.79 -8.28
CA ARG A 13 15.57 5.27 -8.37
C ARG A 13 15.68 6.63 -9.06
N GLY A 14 14.89 6.87 -10.10
CA GLY A 14 14.87 8.14 -10.83
C GLY A 14 14.02 9.24 -10.18
N ASP A 15 13.21 8.91 -9.17
CA ASP A 15 12.29 9.86 -8.54
C ASP A 15 13.03 10.70 -7.49
N SER A 16 13.21 11.98 -7.78
CA SER A 16 13.70 12.98 -6.82
C SER A 16 12.57 13.75 -6.14
N SER A 17 11.35 13.64 -6.65
CA SER A 17 10.20 14.44 -6.24
C SER A 17 9.25 13.72 -5.28
N GLY A 18 9.36 12.39 -5.20
CA GLY A 18 8.42 11.52 -4.50
C GLY A 18 7.10 11.28 -5.23
N LYS A 19 6.87 11.93 -6.39
CA LYS A 19 5.59 11.85 -7.11
C LYS A 19 5.33 10.46 -7.68
N SER A 20 6.36 9.79 -8.19
CA SER A 20 6.23 8.44 -8.74
C SER A 20 5.91 7.46 -7.63
N LEU A 21 6.61 7.55 -6.49
CA LEU A 21 6.30 6.71 -5.32
C LEU A 21 4.88 6.98 -4.80
N ALA A 22 4.46 8.23 -4.70
CA ALA A 22 3.10 8.58 -4.28
C ALA A 22 2.04 7.98 -5.21
N ALA A 23 2.24 8.02 -6.53
CA ALA A 23 1.32 7.44 -7.51
C ALA A 23 1.27 5.90 -7.44
N ILE A 24 2.42 5.25 -7.27
CA ILE A 24 2.51 3.80 -7.08
C ILE A 24 1.75 3.38 -5.83
N MET A 25 1.95 4.09 -4.71
CA MET A 25 1.30 3.80 -3.45
C MET A 25 -0.21 4.10 -3.48
N ASP A 26 -0.64 5.15 -4.18
CA ASP A 26 -2.07 5.47 -4.37
C ASP A 26 -2.81 4.30 -5.02
N ARG A 27 -2.23 3.81 -6.11
CA ARG A 27 -2.77 2.71 -6.90
C ARG A 27 -2.72 1.39 -6.14
N PHE A 28 -1.67 1.16 -5.35
CA PHE A 28 -1.60 0.02 -4.45
C PHE A 28 -2.69 0.10 -3.37
N GLY A 29 -2.93 1.27 -2.78
CA GLY A 29 -4.02 1.50 -1.84
C GLY A 29 -5.39 1.21 -2.47
N TYR A 30 -5.63 1.69 -3.69
CA TYR A 30 -6.85 1.40 -4.44
C TYR A 30 -7.03 -0.11 -4.69
N TYR A 31 -5.96 -0.81 -5.10
CA TYR A 31 -5.99 -2.26 -5.25
C TYR A 31 -6.37 -2.96 -3.93
N LEU A 32 -5.75 -2.59 -2.81
CA LEU A 32 -6.09 -3.18 -1.51
C LEU A 32 -7.54 -2.91 -1.08
N ALA A 33 -8.07 -1.73 -1.40
CA ALA A 33 -9.45 -1.36 -1.08
C ALA A 33 -10.48 -2.17 -1.88
N THR A 34 -10.15 -2.49 -3.12
CA THR A 34 -11.04 -3.14 -4.11
C THR A 34 -10.77 -4.62 -4.31
N TYR A 35 -9.68 -5.15 -3.74
CA TYR A 35 -9.31 -6.55 -3.90
C TYR A 35 -10.37 -7.49 -3.32
N GLU A 36 -10.81 -8.43 -4.16
CA GLU A 36 -11.70 -9.52 -3.83
C GLU A 36 -10.99 -10.85 -4.12
N GLY A 37 -10.59 -11.55 -3.05
CA GLY A 37 -9.98 -12.87 -3.15
C GLY A 37 -11.01 -13.99 -2.97
N LYS A 38 -10.52 -15.24 -2.96
CA LYS A 38 -11.36 -16.44 -2.71
C LYS A 38 -12.16 -16.38 -1.39
N LYS A 39 -11.67 -15.63 -0.41
CA LYS A 39 -12.31 -15.42 0.91
C LYS A 39 -13.09 -14.11 0.99
N GLY A 40 -13.40 -13.50 -0.15
CA GLY A 40 -14.00 -12.18 -0.24
C GLY A 40 -12.97 -11.06 -0.11
N LYS A 41 -13.45 -9.89 0.29
CA LYS A 41 -12.64 -8.67 0.39
C LYS A 41 -11.63 -8.76 1.54
N LEU A 42 -10.48 -8.09 1.39
CA LEU A 42 -9.49 -7.95 2.47
C LEU A 42 -10.09 -7.28 3.70
N ALA A 43 -9.82 -7.83 4.89
CA ALA A 43 -10.15 -7.15 6.15
C ALA A 43 -9.40 -5.82 6.27
N SER A 44 -10.05 -4.84 6.88
CA SER A 44 -9.56 -3.45 6.98
C SER A 44 -8.16 -3.39 7.60
N ASN A 45 -7.96 -4.07 8.72
CA ASN A 45 -6.66 -4.16 9.40
C ASN A 45 -5.56 -4.79 8.52
N THR A 46 -5.90 -5.78 7.70
CA THR A 46 -4.97 -6.43 6.79
C THR A 46 -4.56 -5.47 5.67
N ALA A 47 -5.51 -4.80 5.03
CA ALA A 47 -5.23 -3.82 3.97
C ALA A 47 -4.31 -2.69 4.47
N ILE A 48 -4.58 -2.14 5.65
CA ILE A 48 -3.73 -1.10 6.25
C ILE A 48 -2.33 -1.63 6.58
N SER A 49 -2.23 -2.88 7.04
CA SER A 49 -0.93 -3.50 7.31
C SER A 49 -0.11 -3.70 6.03
N TYR A 50 -0.72 -4.16 4.93
CA TYR A 50 -0.07 -4.24 3.61
C TYR A 50 0.46 -2.89 3.16
N PHE A 51 -0.39 -1.86 3.18
CA PHE A 51 -0.02 -0.50 2.78
C PHE A 51 1.17 0.02 3.60
N ARG A 52 1.13 -0.15 4.94
CA ARG A 52 2.21 0.29 5.83
C ARG A 52 3.52 -0.44 5.56
N ASN A 53 3.49 -1.75 5.34
CA ASN A 53 4.70 -2.54 5.17
C ASN A 53 5.37 -2.28 3.82
N VAL A 54 4.59 -2.13 2.75
CA VAL A 54 5.12 -1.73 1.43
C VAL A 54 5.73 -0.32 1.49
N LYS A 55 5.08 0.63 2.19
CA LYS A 55 5.66 1.96 2.43
C LYS A 55 7.03 1.88 3.11
N LEU A 56 7.12 1.12 4.21
CA LEU A 56 8.36 0.98 4.97
C LEU A 56 9.44 0.30 4.12
N TRP A 57 9.08 -0.72 3.35
CA TRP A 57 10.00 -1.38 2.42
C TRP A 57 10.54 -0.41 1.36
N PHE A 58 9.69 0.44 0.76
CA PHE A 58 10.18 1.48 -0.17
C PHE A 58 11.14 2.47 0.48
N PHE A 59 10.92 2.83 1.74
CA PHE A 59 11.84 3.74 2.46
C PHE A 59 13.15 3.05 2.87
N ASP A 60 13.13 1.75 3.12
CA ASP A 60 14.34 0.98 3.38
C ASP A 60 15.20 0.86 2.10
N GLU A 61 14.57 0.61 0.94
CA GLU A 61 15.26 0.49 -0.37
C GLU A 61 15.65 1.84 -0.99
N HIS A 62 14.84 2.88 -0.76
CA HIS A 62 15.02 4.21 -1.32
C HIS A 62 14.87 5.30 -0.25
N PRO A 63 15.85 5.44 0.67
CA PRO A 63 15.76 6.38 1.78
C PRO A 63 15.57 7.84 1.35
N HIS A 64 16.07 8.22 0.17
CA HIS A 64 15.94 9.57 -0.40
C HIS A 64 14.48 9.96 -0.69
N LEU A 65 13.59 8.98 -0.91
CA LEU A 65 12.17 9.21 -1.16
C LEU A 65 11.37 9.50 0.11
N ARG A 66 11.94 9.26 1.29
CA ARG A 66 11.21 9.39 2.55
C ARG A 66 10.73 10.81 2.79
N VAL A 67 11.66 11.76 2.86
CA VAL A 67 11.38 13.18 3.12
C VAL A 67 10.35 13.77 2.14
N PRO A 68 10.49 13.62 0.81
CA PRO A 68 9.54 14.21 -0.12
C PRO A 68 8.15 13.55 -0.11
N THR A 69 8.02 12.29 0.34
CA THR A 69 6.79 11.52 0.14
C THR A 69 6.02 11.19 1.42
N GLU A 70 6.66 11.21 2.61
CA GLU A 70 6.07 10.70 3.85
C GLU A 70 4.71 11.31 4.20
N LEU A 71 4.55 12.63 4.06
CA LEU A 71 3.27 13.30 4.32
C LEU A 71 2.18 12.89 3.34
N ASN A 72 2.52 12.66 2.06
CA ASN A 72 1.56 12.22 1.05
C ASN A 72 1.09 10.78 1.34
N LEU A 73 2.04 9.87 1.59
CA LEU A 73 1.72 8.48 1.92
C LEU A 73 0.92 8.36 3.23
N LEU A 74 1.14 9.26 4.20
CA LEU A 74 0.33 9.34 5.41
C LEU A 74 -1.14 9.70 5.10
N LYS A 75 -1.37 10.66 4.20
CA LYS A 75 -2.72 11.04 3.77
C LYS A 75 -3.41 9.89 3.03
N GLN A 76 -2.70 9.23 2.11
CA GLN A 76 -3.22 8.07 1.39
C GLN A 76 -3.57 6.91 2.32
N GLY A 77 -2.73 6.61 3.32
CA GLY A 77 -3.02 5.58 4.33
C GLY A 77 -4.30 5.88 5.13
N LYS A 78 -4.52 7.15 5.52
CA LYS A 78 -5.76 7.58 6.18
C LYS A 78 -6.99 7.49 5.27
N THR A 79 -6.82 7.82 3.99
CA THR A 79 -7.89 7.66 3.00
C THR A 79 -8.26 6.18 2.85
N LEU A 80 -7.27 5.29 2.71
CA LEU A 80 -7.49 3.85 2.65
C LEU A 80 -8.22 3.33 3.90
N GLU A 81 -7.81 3.77 5.09
CA GLU A 81 -8.45 3.40 6.35
C GLU A 81 -9.93 3.76 6.37
N LYS A 82 -10.29 4.99 5.97
CA LYS A 82 -11.69 5.41 5.87
C LYS A 82 -12.49 4.57 4.87
N HIS A 83 -11.90 4.23 3.73
CA HIS A 83 -12.56 3.38 2.73
C HIS A 83 -12.77 1.96 3.23
N CYS A 84 -11.81 1.41 3.97
CA CYS A 84 -11.92 0.08 4.56
C CYS A 84 -12.94 0.06 5.71
N LEU A 85 -12.93 1.04 6.63
CA LEU A 85 -13.87 1.12 7.76
C LEU A 85 -15.33 1.25 7.32
N LYS A 86 -15.62 1.99 6.24
CA LYS A 86 -16.98 2.08 5.67
C LYS A 86 -17.53 0.74 5.18
N ARG A 87 -16.69 -0.28 5.00
CA ARG A 87 -17.11 -1.63 4.62
C ARG A 87 -17.53 -2.49 5.82
N ASP A 88 -17.08 -2.15 7.02
CA ASP A 88 -17.36 -2.91 8.25
C ASP A 88 -18.72 -2.54 8.87
N ASN A 89 -19.77 -2.43 8.04
CA ASN A 89 -21.15 -2.13 8.46
C ASN A 89 -21.83 -3.29 9.24
N GLY A 90 -21.07 -4.02 10.08
CA GLY A 90 -21.57 -5.04 11.02
C GLY A 90 -21.25 -6.50 10.67
N GLY A 91 -20.55 -6.78 9.57
CA GLY A 91 -20.17 -8.14 9.18
C GLY A 91 -18.75 -8.51 9.61
N PHE A 92 -18.58 -9.66 10.27
CA PHE A 92 -17.25 -10.21 10.60
C PHE A 92 -16.41 -10.38 9.34
N THR A 93 -15.38 -9.55 9.16
CA THR A 93 -14.40 -9.72 8.10
C THR A 93 -13.37 -10.77 8.52
N ASN A 94 -13.18 -11.79 7.67
CA ASN A 94 -12.16 -12.81 7.86
C ASN A 94 -10.78 -12.15 7.96
N LYS A 95 -10.15 -12.22 9.14
CA LYS A 95 -8.81 -11.67 9.38
C LYS A 95 -7.81 -12.44 8.51
N ALA A 96 -7.28 -11.81 7.47
CA ALA A 96 -6.12 -12.32 6.77
C ALA A 96 -4.85 -12.00 7.58
N PRO A 97 -3.85 -12.89 7.62
CA PRO A 97 -2.60 -12.65 8.32
C PRO A 97 -1.94 -11.35 7.79
N PRO A 98 -1.28 -10.59 8.67
CA PRO A 98 -0.62 -9.34 8.27
C PRO A 98 0.49 -9.62 7.25
N CYS A 99 0.64 -8.72 6.28
CA CYS A 99 1.79 -8.70 5.38
C CYS A 99 3.09 -8.67 6.18
N THR A 100 4.08 -9.43 5.78
CA THR A 100 5.42 -9.42 6.35
C THR A 100 6.44 -8.98 5.30
N LYS A 101 7.65 -8.59 5.71
CA LYS A 101 8.72 -8.26 4.75
C LYS A 101 9.07 -9.44 3.82
N ALA A 102 8.80 -10.68 4.23
CA ALA A 102 9.01 -11.86 3.39
C ALA A 102 8.03 -11.93 2.21
N ASP A 103 6.81 -11.39 2.36
CA ASP A 103 5.81 -11.31 1.30
C ASP A 103 6.15 -10.25 0.23
N LEU A 104 7.18 -9.44 0.47
CA LEU A 104 7.61 -8.32 -0.38
C LEU A 104 8.94 -8.58 -1.11
N ARG A 105 9.54 -9.76 -0.92
CA ARG A 105 10.81 -10.16 -1.53
C ARG A 105 10.62 -10.99 -2.78
#